data_AF-A0A6J6GLE9-F1
#
_entry.id   AF-A0A6J6GLE9-F1
#
_cell.length_a   1.000
_cell.length_b   1.000
_cell.length_c   1.000
_cell.angle_alpha   90.00
_cell.angle_beta   90.00
_cell.angle_gamma   90.00
#
_symmetry.space_group_name_H-M   'P 1'
#
loop_
_entity.id
_entity.type
_entity.pdbx_description
1 polymer ?
#
loop_
_entity_poly.entity_id
_entity_poly.type
_entity_poly.pdbx_seq_one_letter_code
_entity_poly.pdbx_strand_id
1 'polypeptide(L)' 'MNRVIELLISAVIVISLTLFISRSIKLSTRYERKPQKLSDWNAQDQGIDPTQESESDR' A
#
# COMPACT_ATOMS: atom_id res chain seq x y z
N MET A 1 -12.38 -30.19 30.31
CA MET A 1 -12.95 -29.51 29.11
C MET A 1 -12.64 -28.01 29.05
N ASN A 2 -12.41 -27.31 30.17
CA ASN A 2 -12.14 -25.86 30.15
C ASN A 2 -10.77 -25.47 29.58
N ARG A 3 -9.73 -26.30 29.76
CA ARG A 3 -8.37 -26.05 29.25
C ARG A 3 -8.34 -25.87 27.73
N VAL A 4 -9.11 -26.67 26.99
CA VAL A 4 -9.17 -26.59 25.52
C VAL A 4 -9.89 -25.32 25.08
N ILE A 5 -10.92 -24.90 25.84
CA ILE A 5 -11.65 -23.65 25.58
C ILE A 5 -10.77 -22.43 25.88
N GLU A 6 -10.02 -22.43 26.99
CA GLU A 6 -9.03 -21.40 27.33
C GLU A 6 -7.95 -21.28 26.25
N LEU A 7 -7.44 -22.41 25.74
CA LEU A 7 -6.49 -22.45 24.64
C LEU A 7 -7.07 -21.89 23.33
N LEU A 8 -8.32 -22.23 23.00
CA LEU A 8 -8.97 -21.68 21.81
C LEU A 8 -9.18 -20.16 21.93
N ILE A 9 -9.61 -19.67 23.08
CA ILE A 9 -9.84 -18.24 23.31
C ILE A 9 -8.51 -17.47 23.19
N SER A 10 -7.45 -17.96 23.83
CA SER A 10 -6.12 -17.34 23.73
C SER A 10 -5.59 -17.33 22.28
N ALA A 11 -5.75 -18.43 21.54
CA ALA A 11 -5.36 -18.50 20.14
C ALA A 11 -6.12 -17.47 19.27
N VAL A 12 -7.43 -17.33 19.46
CA VAL A 12 -8.25 -16.35 18.73
C VAL A 12 -7.81 -14.92 19.04
N ILE A 13 -7.50 -14.61 20.30
CA ILE A 13 -7.03 -13.28 20.70
C ILE A 13 -5.68 -12.96 20.03
N VAL A 14 -4.73 -13.89 20.05
CA VAL A 14 -3.41 -13.68 19.43
C VAL A 14 -3.52 -13.51 17.91
N ILE A 15 -4.34 -14.33 17.24
CA ILE A 15 -4.56 -14.23 15.79
C ILE A 15 -5.25 -12.92 15.42
N SER A 16 -6.29 -12.52 16.16
CA SER A 16 -6.98 -11.26 15.88
C SER A 16 -6.08 -10.05 16.08
N LEU A 17 -5.27 -10.04 17.15
CA LEU A 17 -4.33 -8.97 17.44
C LEU A 17 -3.24 -8.85 16.37
N THR A 18 -2.65 -9.99 15.96
CA THR A 18 -1.62 -10.01 14.92
C THR A 18 -2.15 -9.53 13.57
N LEU A 19 -3.33 -9.97 13.15
CA LEU A 19 -3.99 -9.49 11.93
C LEU A 19 -4.37 -8.01 11.99
N PHE A 20 -4.78 -7.53 13.16
CA PHE A 20 -5.11 -6.12 13.36
C PHE A 20 -3.87 -5.23 13.20
N ILE A 21 -2.77 -5.60 13.86
CA ILE A 21 -1.50 -4.88 13.78
C ILE A 21 -0.95 -4.94 12.34
N SER A 22 -0.97 -6.11 11.69
CA SER A 22 -0.47 -6.25 10.32
C SER A 22 -1.25 -5.40 9.31
N ARG A 23 -2.55 -5.20 9.52
CA ARG A 23 -3.38 -4.30 8.69
C ARG A 23 -3.14 -2.83 9.00
N SER A 24 -2.89 -2.50 10.27
CA SER A 24 -2.67 -1.12 10.70
C SER A 24 -1.32 -0.57 10.27
N ILE A 25 -0.28 -1.41 10.23
CA ILE A 25 1.05 -1.02 9.76
C ILE A 25 1.04 -1.02 8.23
N LYS A 26 0.53 0.05 7.63
CA LYS A 26 0.83 0.36 6.23
C LYS A 26 2.34 0.61 6.14
N LEU A 27 3.06 -0.15 5.30
CA LEU A 27 4.44 0.22 4.94
C LEU A 27 4.37 1.69 4.50
N SER A 28 5.17 2.53 5.16
CA SER A 28 5.13 3.98 4.96
C SER A 28 5.04 4.31 3.48
N THR A 29 4.12 5.20 3.11
CA THR A 29 3.91 5.74 1.74
C THR A 29 5.18 6.24 1.07
N ARG A 30 6.27 6.39 1.84
CA ARG A 30 7.64 6.61 1.38
C ARG A 30 8.17 5.54 0.41
N TYR A 31 7.65 4.31 0.46
CA TYR A 31 8.00 3.22 -0.48
C TYR A 31 6.84 2.78 -1.38
N GLU A 32 5.65 3.38 -1.23
CA GLU A 32 4.67 3.29 -2.31
C GLU A 32 5.36 3.89 -3.53
N ARG A 33 5.66 3.05 -4.51
CA ARG A 33 6.08 3.52 -5.82
C ARG A 33 4.94 4.39 -6.29
N LYS A 34 5.06 5.71 -6.13
CA LYS A 34 4.21 6.65 -6.85
C LYS A 34 4.18 6.12 -8.29
N PRO A 35 3.00 5.94 -8.92
CA PRO A 35 2.98 5.64 -10.34
C PRO A 35 3.90 6.68 -10.95
N GLN A 36 5.03 6.23 -11.52
CA GLN A 36 6.02 7.17 -12.02
C GLN A 36 5.24 7.99 -13.04
N LYS A 37 4.98 9.27 -12.74
CA LYS A 37 4.58 10.21 -13.77
C LYS A 37 5.61 9.99 -14.86
N LEU A 38 5.14 9.66 -16.06
CA LEU A 38 6.01 9.38 -17.18
C LEU A 38 6.89 10.62 -17.29
N SER A 39 8.21 10.47 -17.08
CA SER A 39 9.11 11.61 -17.21
C SER A 39 8.90 12.18 -18.61
N ASP A 40 8.94 13.50 -18.77
CA ASP A 40 8.81 14.17 -20.07
C ASP A 40 9.64 13.52 -21.17
N TRP A 41 10.82 13.01 -20.81
CA TRP A 41 11.72 12.29 -21.70
C TRP A 41 11.20 10.89 -22.11
N ASN A 42 10.59 10.15 -21.18
CA ASN A 42 9.94 8.85 -21.46
C ASN A 42 8.59 9.02 -22.17
N ALA A 43 7.92 10.17 -22.01
CA ALA A 43 6.73 10.53 -22.77
C ALA A 43 7.03 10.71 -24.26
N GLN A 44 8.15 11.37 -24.56
CA GLN A 44 8.61 11.58 -25.93
C GLN A 44 8.88 10.25 -26.66
N ASP A 45 9.48 9.28 -25.98
CA ASP A 45 9.71 7.93 -26.53
C ASP A 45 8.40 7.16 -26.79
N GLN A 46 7.33 7.48 -26.05
CA GLN A 46 6.00 6.91 -26.25
C GLN A 46 5.14 7.71 -27.25
N GLY A 47 5.69 8.75 -27.88
CA GLY A 47 4.97 9.61 -28.82
C GLY A 47 3.92 10.51 -28.15
N ILE A 48 4.00 10.66 -26.83
CA ILE A 48 3.16 11.58 -26.05
C ILE A 48 3.89 12.93 -26.06
N ASP A 49 3.20 14.00 -26.48
CA ASP A 49 3.75 15.35 -26.46
C ASP A 49 3.81 15.86 -25.01
N PRO A 50 5.03 16.04 -24.43
CA PRO A 50 5.18 16.44 -23.03
C PRO A 50 4.73 17.87 -22.74
N THR A 51 4.42 18.68 -23.76
CA THR A 51 3.93 20.05 -23.54
C THR A 51 2.47 20.10 -23.08
N GLN A 52 1.66 19.06 -23.33
CA GLN A 52 0.24 19.07 -23.01
C GLN A 52 -0.09 18.80 -21.53
N GLU A 53 0.74 18.05 -20.79
CA GLU A 53 0.51 17.82 -19.36
C GLU A 53 0.92 19.01 -18.48
N SER A 54 1.83 19.87 -18.94
CA SER A 54 2.30 21.04 -18.17
C SER A 54 1.26 22.15 -18.02
N GLU A 55 0.16 22.08 -18.77
CA GLU A 55 -0.91 23.08 -18.79
C GLU A 55 -2.06 22.74 -17.83
N SER A 56 -2.23 21.48 -17.42
CA SER A 56 -3.29 21.09 -16.49
C SER A 56 -2.94 21.26 -15.00
N ASP A 57 -1.67 21.49 -14.67
CA ASP A 57 -1.16 21.68 -13.30
C ASP A 57 -0.96 23.18 -12.95
N ARG A 58 -1.47 24.13 -13.76
CA ARG A 58 -1.47 25.58 -13.48
C ARG A 58 -2.81 26.12 -12.99
#